data_AF-A0A6I7NEM2-F1
#
_entry.id   AF-A0A6I7NEM2-F1
#
_cell.length_a   1.000
_cell.length_b   1.000
_cell.length_c   1.000
_cell.angle_alpha   90.00
_cell.angle_beta   90.00
_cell.angle_gamma   90.00
#
_symmetry.space_group_name_H-M   'P 1'
#
loop_
_entity.id
_entity.type
_entity.pdbx_description
1 polymer ?
#
loop_
_entity_poly.entity_id
_entity_poly.type
_entity_poly.pdbx_seq_one_letter_code
_entity_poly.pdbx_strand_id
1 'polypeptide(L)'
;MTTKTALLALCASALLLTGCAAAPHKHLDRAYQAYDAGSCEQAQRELAKAEHRSRSRGHLQPEISLLRGLCLERQALYLDAAQTYRFILRRYPHSEYSYRAGARLETLRQLGYIDPAQELKPQN
;
A
#
# COMPACT_ATOMS: atom_id res chain seq x y z
N MET A 1 -30.53 -5.69 -41.56
CA MET A 1 -30.61 -4.97 -40.26
C MET A 1 -30.03 -5.75 -39.08
N THR A 2 -29.68 -7.04 -39.22
CA THR A 2 -29.22 -7.93 -38.14
C THR A 2 -27.71 -7.85 -37.83
N THR A 3 -26.88 -7.41 -38.78
CA THR A 3 -25.42 -7.33 -38.60
C THR A 3 -24.96 -6.12 -37.78
N LYS A 4 -25.64 -4.97 -37.91
CA LYS A 4 -25.35 -3.76 -37.11
C LYS A 4 -25.71 -3.94 -35.62
N THR A 5 -26.80 -4.62 -35.32
CA THR A 5 -27.21 -4.91 -33.93
C THR A 5 -26.29 -5.92 -33.24
N ALA A 6 -25.80 -6.93 -33.96
CA ALA A 6 -24.81 -7.86 -33.43
C ALA A 6 -23.47 -7.16 -33.13
N LEU A 7 -23.01 -6.25 -34.00
CA LEU A 7 -21.79 -5.47 -33.78
C LEU A 7 -21.92 -4.51 -32.58
N LEU A 8 -23.08 -3.85 -32.43
CA LEU A 8 -23.38 -2.98 -31.29
C LEU A 8 -23.45 -3.76 -29.97
N ALA A 9 -24.03 -4.96 -29.97
CA ALA A 9 -24.07 -5.85 -28.81
C ALA A 9 -22.68 -6.38 -28.41
N LEU A 10 -21.83 -6.67 -29.39
CA LEU A 10 -20.43 -7.10 -29.17
C LEU A 10 -19.55 -5.96 -28.63
N CYS A 11 -19.72 -4.74 -29.14
CA CYS A 11 -19.03 -3.55 -28.62
C CYS A 11 -19.49 -3.17 -27.20
N ALA A 12 -20.80 -3.29 -26.90
CA ALA A 12 -21.35 -3.01 -25.58
C ALA A 12 -20.84 -3.99 -24.50
N SER A 13 -20.58 -5.25 -24.88
CA SER A 13 -20.06 -6.27 -23.96
C SER A 13 -18.55 -6.11 -23.70
N ALA A 14 -17.77 -5.58 -24.64
CA ALA A 14 -16.35 -5.28 -24.44
C ALA A 14 -16.10 -4.17 -23.40
N LEU A 15 -17.03 -3.22 -23.24
CA LEU A 15 -16.94 -2.13 -22.25
C LEU A 15 -17.15 -2.60 -20.80
N LEU A 16 -17.78 -3.75 -20.58
CA LEU A 16 -18.02 -4.29 -19.23
C LEU A 16 -16.77 -4.98 -18.63
N LEU A 17 -15.75 -5.27 -19.44
CA LEU A 17 -14.54 -5.99 -19.02
C LEU A 17 -13.43 -5.08 -18.46
N THR A 18 -13.49 -3.75 -18.65
CA THR A 18 -12.43 -2.83 -18.22
C THR A 18 -12.60 -2.30 -16.78
N GLY A 19 -13.71 -2.61 -16.10
CA GLY A 19 -14.07 -2.02 -14.81
C GLY A 19 -13.42 -2.63 -13.55
N CYS A 20 -12.89 -3.85 -13.60
CA CYS A 20 -12.56 -4.61 -12.39
C CYS A 20 -11.09 -4.51 -11.94
N ALA A 21 -10.18 -4.02 -12.78
CA ALA A 21 -8.75 -3.92 -12.44
C ALA A 21 -8.38 -2.60 -11.73
N ALA A 22 -9.04 -1.50 -12.07
CA ALA A 22 -8.63 -0.13 -11.71
C ALA A 22 -8.97 0.30 -10.27
N ALA A 23 -9.92 -0.36 -9.61
CA ALA A 23 -10.46 0.15 -8.35
C ALA A 23 -9.44 0.20 -7.18
N PRO A 24 -8.59 -0.81 -6.94
CA PRO A 24 -7.56 -0.74 -5.89
C PRO A 24 -6.46 0.27 -6.21
N HIS A 25 -5.98 0.28 -7.46
CA HIS A 25 -4.90 1.18 -7.90
C HIS A 25 -5.29 2.65 -7.74
N LYS A 26 -6.53 3.02 -8.08
CA LYS A 26 -7.04 4.38 -7.89
C LYS A 26 -6.94 4.86 -6.43
N HIS A 27 -7.21 4.00 -5.46
CA HIS A 27 -7.11 4.37 -4.05
C HIS A 27 -5.65 4.46 -3.60
N LEU A 28 -4.78 3.60 -4.14
CA LEU A 28 -3.36 3.67 -3.85
C LEU A 28 -2.72 4.95 -4.43
N ASP A 29 -3.07 5.33 -5.65
CA ASP A 29 -2.61 6.59 -6.27
C ASP A 29 -3.04 7.80 -5.45
N ARG A 30 -4.30 7.81 -4.98
CA ARG A 30 -4.82 8.87 -4.10
C ARG A 30 -4.12 8.89 -2.74
N ALA A 31 -3.73 7.73 -2.21
CA ALA A 31 -2.97 7.66 -0.99
C ALA A 31 -1.58 8.30 -1.16
N TYR A 32 -0.90 8.04 -2.29
CA TYR A 32 0.35 8.72 -2.62
C TYR A 32 0.18 10.22 -2.76
N GLN A 33 -0.82 10.68 -3.52
CA GLN A 33 -1.12 12.11 -3.66
C GLN A 33 -1.35 12.80 -2.31
N ALA A 34 -2.11 12.15 -1.42
CA ALA A 34 -2.36 12.65 -0.07
C ALA A 34 -1.09 12.67 0.78
N TYR A 35 -0.26 11.63 0.71
CA TYR A 35 1.04 11.60 1.37
C TYR A 35 1.95 12.72 0.86
N ASP A 36 2.07 12.92 -0.45
CA ASP A 36 2.90 13.98 -1.02
C ASP A 36 2.41 15.37 -0.61
N ALA A 37 1.09 15.55 -0.46
CA ALA A 37 0.48 16.77 0.04
C ALA A 37 0.61 16.99 1.56
N GLY A 38 1.29 16.10 2.31
CA GLY A 38 1.42 16.23 3.76
C GLY A 38 0.30 15.56 4.57
N SER A 39 -0.79 15.15 3.92
CA SER A 39 -2.02 14.68 4.58
C SER A 39 -1.99 13.18 4.87
N CYS A 40 -1.27 12.81 5.93
CA CYS A 40 -1.20 11.40 6.37
C CYS A 40 -2.58 10.85 6.73
N GLU A 41 -3.46 11.65 7.32
CA GLU A 41 -4.83 11.26 7.67
C GLU A 41 -5.64 10.84 6.43
N GLN A 42 -5.55 11.61 5.35
CA GLN A 42 -6.18 11.25 4.09
C GLN A 42 -5.51 10.05 3.41
N ALA A 43 -4.18 9.96 3.46
CA ALA A 43 -3.45 8.81 2.92
C ALA A 43 -3.89 7.50 3.61
N GLN A 44 -3.99 7.49 4.94
CA GLN A 44 -4.43 6.32 5.72
C GLN A 44 -5.86 5.89 5.36
N ARG A 45 -6.77 6.83 5.12
CA ARG A 45 -8.13 6.52 4.65
C ARG A 45 -8.14 5.86 3.29
N GLU A 46 -7.37 6.38 2.34
CA GLU A 46 -7.31 5.81 0.99
C GLU A 46 -6.59 4.45 1.00
N LEU A 47 -5.55 4.28 1.83
CA LEU A 47 -4.91 2.98 2.06
C LEU A 47 -5.89 1.94 2.60
N ALA A 48 -6.75 2.28 3.57
CA ALA A 48 -7.76 1.37 4.08
C ALA A 48 -8.74 0.91 2.99
N LYS A 49 -9.12 1.82 2.08
CA LYS A 49 -9.97 1.47 0.92
C LYS A 49 -9.23 0.60 -0.09
N ALA A 50 -7.95 0.89 -0.36
CA ALA A 50 -7.10 0.08 -1.23
C ALA A 50 -6.98 -1.35 -0.67
N GLU A 51 -6.64 -1.48 0.61
CA GLU A 51 -6.47 -2.75 1.33
C GLU A 51 -7.74 -3.60 1.33
N HIS A 52 -8.90 -2.99 1.60
CA HIS A 52 -10.18 -3.69 1.55
C HIS A 52 -10.49 -4.25 0.15
N ARG A 53 -10.17 -3.50 -0.90
CA ARG A 53 -10.38 -3.90 -2.30
C ARG A 53 -9.28 -4.81 -2.85
N SER A 54 -8.12 -4.86 -2.21
CA SER A 54 -6.97 -5.69 -2.58
C SER A 54 -6.87 -6.99 -1.79
N ARG A 55 -7.90 -7.40 -1.03
CA ARG A 55 -7.88 -8.62 -0.22
C ARG A 55 -7.51 -9.90 -0.99
N SER A 56 -7.79 -9.97 -2.30
CA SER A 56 -7.36 -11.07 -3.17
C SER A 56 -5.99 -10.86 -3.84
N ARG A 57 -5.39 -9.67 -3.71
CA ARG A 57 -4.13 -9.23 -4.35
C ARG A 57 -3.04 -8.97 -3.31
N GLY A 58 -2.52 -10.05 -2.72
CA GLY A 58 -1.47 -9.97 -1.69
C GLY A 58 -0.17 -9.26 -2.12
N HIS A 59 0.07 -9.12 -3.43
CA HIS A 59 1.25 -8.41 -3.96
C HIS A 59 1.23 -6.89 -3.72
N LEU A 60 0.06 -6.28 -3.48
CA LEU A 60 -0.05 -4.84 -3.18
C LEU A 60 0.17 -4.53 -1.69
N GLN A 61 0.04 -5.53 -0.83
CA GLN A 61 0.19 -5.34 0.62
C GLN A 61 1.54 -4.72 1.02
N PRO A 62 2.72 -5.13 0.50
CA PRO A 62 3.99 -4.51 0.90
C PRO A 62 4.06 -3.01 0.56
N GLU A 63 3.45 -2.58 -0.55
CA GLU A 63 3.36 -1.17 -0.93
C GLU A 63 2.46 -0.37 0.03
N ILE A 64 1.27 -0.92 0.30
CA ILE A 64 0.31 -0.35 1.25
C ILE A 64 0.95 -0.20 2.64
N SER A 65 1.63 -1.25 3.11
CA SER A 65 2.34 -1.25 4.38
C SER A 65 3.48 -0.23 4.39
N LEU A 66 4.25 -0.11 3.30
CA LEU A 66 5.34 0.87 3.25
C LEU A 66 4.80 2.30 3.38
N LEU A 67 3.79 2.66 2.60
CA LEU A 67 3.20 4.00 2.64
C LEU A 67 2.54 4.29 4.01
N ARG A 68 1.98 3.26 4.65
CA ARG A 68 1.49 3.35 6.04
C ARG A 68 2.63 3.67 7.02
N GLY A 69 3.77 2.98 6.90
CA GLY A 69 4.97 3.23 7.69
C GLY A 69 5.54 4.65 7.49
N LEU A 70 5.59 5.13 6.25
CA LEU A 70 6.06 6.50 5.94
C LEU A 70 5.18 7.58 6.59
N CYS A 71 3.86 7.38 6.61
CA CYS A 71 2.95 8.27 7.31
C CYS A 71 3.18 8.28 8.82
N LEU A 72 3.40 7.11 9.43
CA LEU A 72 3.70 6.99 10.86
C LEU A 72 5.00 7.72 11.20
N GLU A 73 6.04 7.53 10.37
CA GLU A 73 7.32 8.19 10.56
C GLU A 73 7.22 9.72 10.45
N ARG A 74 6.45 10.25 9.50
CA ARG A 74 6.21 11.71 9.39
C ARG A 74 5.50 12.27 10.62
N GLN A 75 4.65 11.48 11.25
CA GLN A 75 3.94 11.83 12.49
C GLN A 75 4.79 11.58 13.75
N ALA A 76 6.07 11.26 13.61
CA ALA A 76 6.99 10.90 14.68
C ALA A 76 6.57 9.66 15.50
N LEU A 77 5.74 8.78 14.93
CA LEU A 77 5.34 7.50 15.52
C LEU A 77 6.38 6.41 15.13
N TYR A 78 7.63 6.62 15.55
CA TYR A 78 8.77 5.86 15.04
C TYR A 78 8.74 4.37 15.40
N LEU A 79 8.26 4.02 16.60
CA LEU A 79 8.13 2.62 17.01
C LEU A 79 7.14 1.87 16.11
N ASP A 80 5.99 2.47 15.84
CA ASP A 80 4.95 1.89 14.99
C ASP A 80 5.42 1.79 13.52
N ALA A 81 6.12 2.83 13.04
CA ALA A 81 6.75 2.81 11.72
C ALA A 81 7.76 1.66 11.61
N ALA A 82 8.65 1.51 12.59
CA ALA A 82 9.63 0.43 12.62
C ALA A 82 9.01 -0.96 12.68
N GLN A 83 7.93 -1.15 13.45
CA GLN A 83 7.18 -2.40 13.45
C GLN A 83 6.55 -2.71 12.09
N THR A 84 6.04 -1.69 11.41
CA THR A 84 5.51 -1.80 10.05
C THR A 84 6.61 -2.21 9.06
N TYR A 85 7.79 -1.59 9.14
CA TYR A 85 8.92 -1.94 8.28
C TYR A 85 9.43 -3.36 8.54
N ARG A 86 9.57 -3.77 9.81
CA ARG A 86 9.94 -5.14 10.19
C ARG A 86 8.92 -6.16 9.69
N PHE A 87 7.62 -5.84 9.73
CA PHE A 87 6.58 -6.67 9.13
C PHE A 87 6.81 -6.88 7.63
N ILE A 88 7.14 -5.83 6.88
CA ILE A 88 7.42 -5.93 5.43
C ILE A 88 8.62 -6.86 5.19
N LEU A 89 9.72 -6.66 5.92
CA LEU A 89 10.92 -7.50 5.81
C LEU A 89 10.61 -8.98 6.05
N ARG A 90 9.84 -9.29 7.10
CA ARG A 90 9.48 -10.67 7.46
C ARG A 90 8.50 -11.31 6.48
N ARG A 91 7.48 -10.56 6.05
CA ARG A 91 6.35 -11.13 5.29
C ARG A 91 6.55 -11.10 3.78
N TYR A 92 7.32 -10.14 3.27
CA TYR A 92 7.54 -9.89 1.84
C TYR A 92 9.03 -9.72 1.50
N PRO A 93 9.92 -10.66 1.90
CA PRO A 93 11.37 -10.48 1.83
C PRO A 93 11.90 -10.23 0.40
N HIS A 94 11.23 -10.77 -0.62
CA HIS A 94 11.63 -10.63 -2.03
C HIS A 94 10.98 -9.44 -2.75
N SER A 95 10.19 -8.62 -2.06
CA SER A 95 9.59 -7.43 -2.67
C SER A 95 10.58 -6.26 -2.71
N GLU A 96 10.48 -5.40 -3.73
CA GLU A 96 11.23 -4.14 -3.80
C GLU A 96 11.02 -3.28 -2.53
N TYR A 97 9.80 -3.30 -1.99
CA TYR A 97 9.42 -2.63 -0.75
C TYR A 97 10.14 -3.16 0.50
N SER A 98 10.64 -4.41 0.47
CA SER A 98 11.49 -4.95 1.55
C SER A 98 12.79 -4.16 1.66
N TYR A 99 13.48 -3.94 0.55
CA TYR A 99 14.71 -3.15 0.52
C TYR A 99 14.46 -1.70 0.97
N ARG A 100 13.35 -1.11 0.52
CA ARG A 100 12.94 0.25 0.95
C ARG A 100 12.65 0.30 2.45
N ALA A 101 11.90 -0.64 2.99
CA ALA A 101 11.61 -0.74 4.42
C ALA A 101 12.88 -0.91 5.25
N GLY A 102 13.83 -1.73 4.79
CA GLY A 102 15.14 -1.92 5.42
C GLY A 102 15.94 -0.61 5.50
N ALA A 103 15.98 0.16 4.41
CA ALA A 103 16.65 1.46 4.39
C ALA A 103 16.01 2.47 5.36
N ARG A 104 14.67 2.46 5.49
CA ARG A 104 13.96 3.30 6.47
C ARG A 104 14.28 2.88 7.90
N LEU A 105 14.29 1.58 8.18
CA LEU A 105 14.64 1.06 9.51
C LEU A 105 16.07 1.45 9.91
N GLU A 106 17.02 1.31 8.99
CA GLU A 106 18.42 1.73 9.23
C GLU A 106 18.52 3.25 9.44
N THR A 107 17.76 4.04 8.69
CA THR A 107 17.69 5.50 8.89
C THR A 107 17.21 5.83 10.31
N LEU A 108 16.09 5.24 10.75
CA LEU A 108 15.56 5.44 12.10
C LEU A 108 16.56 5.04 13.19
N ARG A 109 17.32 3.96 12.97
CA ARG A 109 18.37 3.51 13.88
C ARG A 109 19.51 4.52 13.96
N GLN A 110 20.01 5.00 12.82
CA GLN A 110 21.09 5.99 12.76
C GLN A 110 20.71 7.32 13.40
N LEU A 111 19.44 7.72 13.29
CA LEU A 111 18.89 8.91 13.95
C LEU A 111 18.57 8.70 15.44
N GLY A 112 18.73 7.48 15.97
CA GLY A 112 18.47 7.15 17.37
C GLY A 112 17.00 7.05 17.75
N TYR A 113 16.09 6.96 16.77
CA TYR A 113 14.65 6.86 17.03
C TYR A 113 14.18 5.47 17.44
N ILE A 114 14.99 4.44 17.19
CA ILE A 114 14.67 3.07 17.54
C ILE A 114 15.90 2.33 18.07
N ASP A 115 15.65 1.47 19.06
CA ASP A 115 16.61 0.47 19.51
C ASP A 115 16.44 -0.83 18.71
N PRO A 116 17.49 -1.35 18.05
CA PRO A 116 17.47 -2.66 17.41
C PRO A 116 16.99 -3.79 18.33
N ALA A 117 17.31 -3.73 19.63
CA ALA A 117 16.91 -4.73 20.61
C ALA A 117 15.42 -4.64 20.99
N GLN A 118 14.78 -3.49 20.76
CA GLN A 118 13.35 -3.27 21.03
C GLN A 118 12.48 -3.71 19.84
N GLU A 119 12.55 -5.00 19.51
CA GLU A 119 11.60 -5.62 18.59
C GLU A 119 10.44 -6.25 19.38
N LEU A 120 9.28 -5.59 19.35
CA LEU A 120 8.04 -6.15 19.85
C LEU A 120 7.58 -7.30 18.94
N LYS A 121 7.55 -8.51 19.49
CA LYS A 121 6.96 -9.68 18.80
C LYS A 121 5.44 -9.64 18.95
N PRO A 122 4.67 -10.06 17.93
CA PRO A 122 3.24 -10.29 18.11
C PRO A 122 3.02 -11.26 19.27
N GLN A 123 2.03 -10.97 20.11
CA GLN A 123 1.57 -11.93 21.13
C GLN A 123 0.68 -12.95 20.41
N ASN A 124 1.09 -14.23 20.46
CA ASN A 124 0.33 -15.35 19.90
C ASN A 124 -0.79 -15.78 20.84
#